data_AF-A0A0A1TZ92-F1
#
_entry.id   AF-A0A0A1TZ92-F1
#
_cell.length_a   1.000
_cell.length_b   1.000
_cell.length_c   1.000
_cell.angle_alpha   90.00
_cell.angle_beta   90.00
_cell.angle_gamma   90.00
#
_symmetry.space_group_name_H-M   'P 1'
#
loop_
_entity.id
_entity.type
_entity.pdbx_description
1 polymer ?
#
loop_
_entity_poly.entity_id
_entity_poly.type
_entity_poly.pdbx_seq_one_letter_code
_entity_poly.pdbx_strand_id
1 'polypeptide(L)'
;MSVILSLTILRGRNLPVADITTSDPYVKFVVGDKSFKTSVIKETLDPIWNETYQVITTIGEQLIFKVMDQDFGKKDDSIGNCYWNVPAMSKGEVVYDILQNTMKGFLYIKAECLSTTMEKSVTLFDFEKKTLLRVKVRSVYSYLDSLIPVLKPKDVNLKTLADMRYLIDIGCTSTPPQRLSRVITARDKPAGNFVEFDDEIYIRAMVNEKIYFNFYGKQKGAKNYTEICVAEFPVPDFLQDEKTIQKIPFKTPGYVEIFVQCLDSVYNNVDKEKIPSKKIIKNCHQIVRMKISDSIGFTSFMYPCCIIEFNNQKFSSSPVLYHKGEVDFNAFFNVEAKPGTQASISVFNKDLNKPNENGKLLCDGKFVVPDVKIHKEPVVIAFNKTTNLKVEFFKVGGVSKYFGDVSTQNKSEKTREKIELVFEKFDRRRRGYLDRAQFRTAIQYLVPVVEKTLSVFIFAYFNKDGKVYLDNLRDAIDVLKNHNTPKEITQLFFDYVDLDHSGTIEFDEFKVFAQKTGLATDDEDLENLFQKYDVDKTNFVSFQQFEKMVQSLKFEE
;
A
#
# COMPACT_ATOMS: atom_id res chain seq x y z
N MET A 1 22.47 20.31 -25.47
CA MET A 1 21.18 20.89 -25.03
C MET A 1 21.28 21.12 -23.54
N SER A 2 21.14 22.37 -23.09
CA SER A 2 21.26 22.71 -21.67
C SER A 2 19.98 22.36 -20.92
N VAL A 3 20.15 21.96 -19.67
CA VAL A 3 19.07 21.64 -18.74
C VAL A 3 19.38 22.27 -17.38
N ILE A 4 18.35 22.82 -16.74
CA ILE A 4 18.39 23.33 -15.38
C ILE A 4 17.74 22.28 -14.49
N LEU A 5 18.51 21.73 -13.55
CA LEU A 5 18.06 20.69 -12.64
C LEU A 5 18.00 21.21 -11.21
N SER A 6 16.97 20.80 -10.47
CA SER A 6 16.97 20.75 -9.02
C SER A 6 17.52 19.38 -8.62
N LEU A 7 18.82 19.31 -8.34
CA LEU A 7 19.55 18.09 -8.03
C LEU A 7 19.66 17.92 -6.52
N THR A 8 19.03 16.88 -5.98
CA THR A 8 19.04 16.54 -4.56
C THR A 8 19.94 15.34 -4.31
N ILE A 9 20.93 15.51 -3.44
CA ILE A 9 21.77 14.44 -2.91
C ILE A 9 21.04 13.88 -1.68
N LEU A 10 20.41 12.71 -1.83
CA LEU A 10 19.51 12.18 -0.80
C LEU A 10 20.30 11.56 0.35
N ARG A 11 21.08 10.51 0.06
CA ARG A 11 21.80 9.75 1.08
C ARG A 11 22.94 8.92 0.49
N GLY A 12 23.83 8.44 1.35
CA GLY A 12 24.77 7.37 1.08
C GLY A 12 24.35 6.11 1.81
N ARG A 13 24.75 4.93 1.34
CA ARG A 13 24.47 3.65 2.03
C ARG A 13 25.63 2.68 1.87
N ASN A 14 25.97 1.97 2.95
CA ASN A 14 27.06 0.99 2.96
C ASN A 14 28.41 1.55 2.45
N LEU A 15 28.70 2.82 2.74
CA LEU A 15 29.94 3.48 2.31
C LEU A 15 31.20 2.80 2.90
N PRO A 16 32.40 3.00 2.31
CA PRO A 16 33.63 2.48 2.88
C PRO A 16 33.91 3.10 4.25
N VAL A 17 34.48 2.30 5.15
CA VAL A 17 35.07 2.76 6.41
C VAL A 17 36.39 3.44 6.07
N ALA A 18 36.57 4.68 6.53
CA ALA A 18 37.83 5.42 6.44
C ALA A 18 38.47 5.63 7.82
N ASP A 19 37.66 5.72 8.88
CA ASP A 19 38.13 5.76 10.26
C ASP A 19 38.35 4.35 10.85
N ILE A 20 38.36 4.24 12.19
CA ILE A 20 38.49 2.98 12.92
C ILE A 20 37.33 2.01 12.59
N THR A 21 36.10 2.53 12.56
CA THR A 21 34.88 1.72 12.33
C THR A 21 33.82 2.39 11.46
N THR A 22 33.93 3.68 11.23
CA THR A 22 32.93 4.53 10.54
C THR A 22 33.64 5.49 9.58
N SER A 23 32.90 6.49 9.10
CA SER A 23 33.39 7.61 8.31
C SER A 23 32.58 8.86 8.71
N ASP A 24 33.09 10.05 8.41
CA ASP A 24 32.42 11.35 8.43
C ASP A 24 32.11 11.81 6.97
N PRO A 25 31.20 11.14 6.24
CA PRO A 25 31.07 11.32 4.81
C PRO A 25 30.42 12.64 4.37
N TYR A 26 30.90 13.15 3.24
CA TYR A 26 30.25 14.21 2.45
C TYR A 26 30.48 14.01 0.94
N VAL A 27 29.68 14.68 0.11
CA VAL A 27 29.79 14.60 -1.35
C VAL A 27 30.26 15.93 -1.92
N LYS A 28 31.25 15.89 -2.82
CA LYS A 28 31.69 17.01 -3.66
C LYS A 28 31.44 16.71 -5.12
N PHE A 29 30.93 17.69 -5.85
CA PHE A 29 30.78 17.58 -7.31
C PHE A 29 30.97 18.94 -7.97
N VAL A 30 31.24 18.93 -9.26
CA VAL A 30 31.46 20.13 -10.06
C VAL A 30 30.54 20.05 -11.28
N VAL A 31 29.86 21.14 -11.59
CA VAL A 31 29.03 21.28 -12.79
C VAL A 31 29.41 22.60 -13.45
N GLY A 32 29.94 22.52 -14.67
CA GLY A 32 30.56 23.68 -15.32
C GLY A 32 31.72 24.24 -14.48
N ASP A 33 31.60 25.50 -14.09
CA ASP A 33 32.57 26.25 -13.27
C ASP A 33 32.25 26.25 -11.76
N LYS A 34 31.11 25.67 -11.36
CA LYS A 34 30.64 25.70 -9.97
C LYS A 34 30.96 24.41 -9.24
N SER A 35 31.51 24.53 -8.03
CA SER A 35 31.71 23.42 -7.11
C SER A 35 30.64 23.42 -6.02
N PHE A 36 30.11 22.24 -5.73
CA PHE A 36 29.10 22.01 -4.72
C PHE A 36 29.64 21.00 -3.69
N LYS A 37 29.20 21.15 -2.43
CA LYS A 37 29.57 20.28 -1.31
C LYS A 37 28.37 20.12 -0.38
N THR A 38 28.09 18.89 0.05
CA THR A 38 27.11 18.62 1.11
C THR A 38 27.69 18.91 2.49
N SER A 39 26.81 18.98 3.49
CA SER A 39 27.19 18.89 4.89
C SER A 39 27.91 17.57 5.17
N VAL A 40 28.73 17.60 6.22
CA VAL A 40 29.41 16.42 6.74
C VAL A 40 28.52 15.77 7.79
N ILE A 41 28.24 14.48 7.62
CA ILE A 41 27.48 13.70 8.61
C ILE A 41 28.48 12.80 9.33
N LYS A 42 28.53 12.87 10.66
CA LYS A 42 29.56 12.19 11.43
C LYS A 42 29.25 10.72 11.73
N GLU A 43 30.30 9.94 11.90
CA GLU A 43 30.32 8.58 12.44
C GLU A 43 29.28 7.63 11.81
N THR A 44 29.16 7.67 10.48
CA THR A 44 28.16 6.87 9.76
C THR A 44 28.64 6.39 8.40
N LEU A 45 28.20 5.19 8.01
CA LEU A 45 28.36 4.65 6.65
C LEU A 45 27.07 4.81 5.82
N ASP A 46 26.02 5.36 6.43
CA ASP A 46 24.68 5.51 5.88
C ASP A 46 24.17 6.96 6.07
N PRO A 47 24.90 7.98 5.59
CA PRO A 47 24.54 9.39 5.81
C PRO A 47 23.27 9.80 5.07
N ILE A 48 22.39 10.57 5.72
CA ILE A 48 21.23 11.21 5.09
C ILE A 48 21.54 12.71 4.97
N TRP A 49 21.82 13.18 3.76
CA TRP A 49 22.07 14.61 3.51
C TRP A 49 20.77 15.34 3.17
N ASN A 50 20.01 14.80 2.20
CA ASN A 50 18.79 15.40 1.66
C ASN A 50 18.97 16.90 1.29
N GLU A 51 20.09 17.21 0.64
CA GLU A 51 20.44 18.58 0.24
C GLU A 51 20.21 18.80 -1.24
N THR A 52 19.59 19.92 -1.59
CA THR A 52 19.20 20.26 -2.97
C THR A 52 20.02 21.42 -3.52
N TYR A 53 20.48 21.27 -4.76
CA TYR A 53 21.26 22.26 -5.49
C TYR A 53 20.65 22.51 -6.86
N GLN A 54 20.58 23.78 -7.26
CA GLN A 54 20.23 24.12 -8.64
C GLN A 54 21.48 24.09 -9.51
N VAL A 55 21.47 23.24 -10.54
CA VAL A 55 22.62 23.07 -11.44
C VAL A 55 22.20 23.30 -12.90
N ILE A 56 23.10 23.89 -13.68
CA ILE A 56 22.93 24.07 -15.12
C ILE A 56 23.95 23.15 -15.80
N THR A 57 23.47 22.14 -16.51
CA THR A 57 24.28 21.08 -17.11
C THR A 57 23.77 20.76 -18.52
N THR A 58 24.41 19.83 -19.21
CA THR A 58 24.00 19.37 -20.53
C THR A 58 23.45 17.95 -20.47
N ILE A 59 22.39 17.68 -21.24
CA ILE A 59 21.89 16.31 -21.41
C ILE A 59 23.00 15.42 -21.98
N GLY A 60 23.20 14.24 -21.39
CA GLY A 60 24.26 13.30 -21.69
C GLY A 60 25.60 13.58 -21.00
N GLU A 61 25.75 14.72 -20.32
CA GLU A 61 26.94 15.01 -19.50
C GLU A 61 27.03 14.00 -18.34
N GLN A 62 28.24 13.53 -18.06
CA GLN A 62 28.50 12.67 -16.92
C GLN A 62 28.93 13.51 -15.71
N LEU A 63 28.06 13.62 -14.71
CA LEU A 63 28.40 14.24 -13.44
C LEU A 63 29.16 13.23 -12.57
N ILE A 64 30.22 13.72 -11.91
CA ILE A 64 31.06 12.93 -11.00
C ILE A 64 30.83 13.42 -9.57
N PHE A 65 30.28 12.55 -8.74
CA PHE A 65 30.11 12.76 -7.31
C PHE A 65 31.27 12.09 -6.55
N LYS A 66 32.18 12.90 -6.01
CA LYS A 66 33.28 12.44 -5.17
C LYS A 66 32.78 12.30 -3.73
N VAL A 67 32.75 11.09 -3.22
CA VAL A 67 32.41 10.81 -1.84
C VAL A 67 33.69 10.87 -1.02
N MET A 68 33.70 11.74 -0.02
CA MET A 68 34.87 12.07 0.78
C MET A 68 34.57 11.82 2.26
N ASP A 69 35.63 11.60 3.03
CA ASP A 69 35.61 11.45 4.46
C ASP A 69 36.33 12.64 5.12
N GLN A 70 35.69 13.31 6.09
CA GLN A 70 36.29 14.45 6.76
C GLN A 70 37.13 14.02 7.96
N ASP A 71 38.45 14.21 7.85
CA ASP A 71 39.38 13.99 8.95
C ASP A 71 39.69 15.28 9.71
N PHE A 72 39.80 15.19 11.05
CA PHE A 72 40.27 16.31 11.84
C PHE A 72 41.79 16.51 11.69
N GLY A 73 42.19 17.61 11.05
CA GLY A 73 43.60 18.05 10.99
C GLY A 73 44.47 17.35 9.94
N LYS A 74 43.86 16.56 9.03
CA LYS A 74 44.52 15.96 7.86
C LYS A 74 43.78 16.34 6.58
N LYS A 75 44.32 15.92 5.44
CA LYS A 75 43.63 16.03 4.16
C LYS A 75 42.54 14.95 4.12
N ASP A 76 41.30 15.36 3.87
CA ASP A 76 40.14 14.48 3.69
C ASP A 76 40.42 13.32 2.72
N ASP A 77 40.04 12.12 3.15
CA ASP A 77 40.21 10.89 2.38
C ASP A 77 39.09 10.71 1.35
N SER A 78 39.46 10.25 0.16
CA SER A 78 38.49 9.91 -0.87
C SER A 78 37.98 8.49 -0.65
N ILE A 79 36.69 8.34 -0.36
CA ILE A 79 36.02 7.04 -0.17
C ILE A 79 35.23 6.61 -1.42
N GLY A 80 35.62 7.13 -2.58
CA GLY A 80 35.21 6.67 -3.91
C GLY A 80 34.34 7.66 -4.67
N ASN A 81 33.98 7.29 -5.90
CA ASN A 81 33.23 8.15 -6.81
C ASN A 81 31.94 7.47 -7.25
N CYS A 82 30.93 8.28 -7.55
CA CYS A 82 29.70 7.87 -8.21
C CYS A 82 29.52 8.67 -9.51
N TYR A 83 29.02 8.04 -10.56
CA TYR A 83 28.87 8.65 -11.87
C TYR A 83 27.40 8.66 -12.29
N TRP A 84 26.92 9.78 -12.79
CA TRP A 84 25.56 9.91 -13.31
C TRP A 84 25.57 10.57 -14.67
N ASN A 85 25.03 9.89 -15.67
CA ASN A 85 24.81 10.47 -16.98
C ASN A 85 23.47 11.20 -16.97
N VAL A 86 23.47 12.51 -17.17
CA VAL A 86 22.25 13.33 -17.15
C VAL A 86 21.31 12.83 -18.25
N PRO A 87 20.13 12.26 -17.92
CA PRO A 87 19.22 11.75 -18.92
C PRO A 87 18.54 12.90 -19.67
N ALA A 88 17.93 12.58 -20.81
CA ALA A 88 16.98 13.49 -21.43
C ALA A 88 15.76 13.64 -20.52
N MET A 89 15.42 14.87 -20.14
CA MET A 89 14.33 15.15 -19.21
C MET A 89 13.46 16.30 -19.70
N SER A 90 12.16 16.14 -19.54
CA SER A 90 11.12 17.14 -19.84
C SER A 90 10.94 18.09 -18.65
N LYS A 91 10.46 19.31 -18.88
CA LYS A 91 10.16 20.23 -17.76
C LYS A 91 9.15 19.61 -16.78
N GLY A 92 9.48 19.63 -15.49
CA GLY A 92 8.73 19.02 -14.39
C GLY A 92 8.98 17.53 -14.19
N GLU A 93 9.75 16.88 -15.06
CA GLU A 93 10.10 15.47 -14.91
C GLU A 93 11.04 15.26 -13.71
N VAL A 94 10.75 14.22 -12.93
CA VAL A 94 11.55 13.82 -11.78
C VAL A 94 12.18 12.47 -12.07
N VAL A 95 13.49 12.38 -11.88
CA VAL A 95 14.27 11.15 -11.98
C VAL A 95 14.90 10.87 -10.62
N TYR A 96 14.90 9.59 -10.25
CA TYR A 96 15.62 9.08 -9.10
C TYR A 96 16.64 8.06 -9.59
N ASP A 97 17.84 8.07 -9.00
CA ASP A 97 18.89 7.13 -9.37
C ASP A 97 19.67 6.60 -8.18
N ILE A 98 20.14 5.36 -8.35
CA ILE A 98 21.02 4.65 -7.41
C ILE A 98 22.36 4.50 -8.12
N LEU A 99 23.37 5.20 -7.62
CA LEU A 99 24.70 5.22 -8.20
C LEU A 99 25.62 4.31 -7.37
N GLN A 100 26.21 3.31 -8.01
CA GLN A 100 27.22 2.47 -7.39
C GLN A 100 28.49 3.30 -7.13
N ASN A 101 28.96 3.31 -5.89
CA ASN A 101 30.26 3.87 -5.56
C ASN A 101 31.35 2.91 -6.05
N THR A 102 32.39 3.44 -6.70
CA THR A 102 33.54 2.70 -7.24
C THR A 102 34.26 1.82 -6.23
N MET A 103 34.21 2.18 -4.94
CA MET A 103 34.82 1.38 -3.88
C MET A 103 33.79 0.45 -3.24
N LYS A 104 32.77 1.02 -2.60
CA LYS A 104 31.71 0.27 -1.90
C LYS A 104 30.51 1.17 -1.61
N GLY A 105 29.32 0.58 -1.61
CA GLY A 105 28.10 1.28 -1.23
C GLY A 105 27.48 2.04 -2.38
N PHE A 106 26.49 2.86 -2.05
CA PHE A 106 25.61 3.52 -3.01
C PHE A 106 25.41 4.99 -2.65
N LEU A 107 25.22 5.82 -3.68
CA LEU A 107 24.75 7.19 -3.57
C LEU A 107 23.37 7.30 -4.23
N TYR A 108 22.41 7.88 -3.52
CA TYR A 108 21.03 8.04 -4.02
C TYR A 108 20.81 9.50 -4.34
N ILE A 109 20.31 9.77 -5.55
CA ILE A 109 20.03 11.12 -6.01
C ILE A 109 18.60 11.23 -6.53
N LYS A 110 18.08 12.46 -6.49
CA LYS A 110 16.83 12.85 -7.15
C LYS A 110 17.12 14.10 -7.98
N ALA A 111 16.73 14.11 -9.25
CA ALA A 111 16.80 15.29 -10.10
C ALA A 111 15.40 15.65 -10.57
N GLU A 112 15.03 16.92 -10.46
CA GLU A 112 13.82 17.47 -11.09
C GLU A 112 14.25 18.46 -12.17
N CYS A 113 13.71 18.31 -13.38
CA CYS A 113 13.98 19.21 -14.48
C CYS A 113 13.15 20.50 -14.36
N LEU A 114 13.82 21.59 -14.01
CA LEU A 114 13.17 22.90 -13.85
C LEU A 114 12.98 23.60 -15.22
N SER A 115 13.91 23.40 -16.14
CA SER A 115 13.88 23.94 -17.48
C SER A 115 14.77 23.14 -18.41
N THR A 116 14.36 22.97 -19.66
CA THR A 116 15.11 22.26 -20.70
C THR A 116 14.82 22.88 -22.06
N THR A 117 15.76 22.80 -22.99
CA THR A 117 15.51 23.12 -24.40
C THR A 117 14.88 21.95 -25.16
N MET A 118 14.76 20.77 -24.54
CA MET A 118 14.05 19.63 -25.13
C MET A 118 12.54 19.77 -24.94
N GLU A 119 11.80 19.46 -26.00
CA GLU A 119 10.37 19.17 -25.87
C GLU A 119 10.16 17.83 -25.17
N LYS A 120 8.96 17.63 -24.60
CA LYS A 120 8.60 16.40 -23.90
C LYS A 120 8.65 15.21 -24.86
N SER A 121 9.74 14.44 -24.82
CA SER A 121 9.88 13.23 -25.62
C SER A 121 9.18 12.09 -24.91
N VAL A 122 8.02 11.70 -25.43
CA VAL A 122 7.34 10.48 -25.01
C VAL A 122 8.17 9.28 -25.47
N THR A 123 8.54 8.37 -24.55
CA THR A 123 9.35 7.20 -24.88
C THR A 123 8.48 6.01 -25.27
N LEU A 124 9.05 5.09 -26.06
CA LEU A 124 8.42 3.78 -26.31
C LEU A 124 8.37 2.98 -25.01
N PHE A 125 7.35 2.13 -24.86
CA PHE A 125 7.26 1.19 -23.74
C PHE A 125 8.37 0.14 -23.87
N ASP A 126 9.11 -0.06 -22.78
CA ASP A 126 10.19 -1.05 -22.69
C ASP A 126 9.85 -2.08 -21.62
N PHE A 127 9.78 -3.35 -22.03
CA PHE A 127 9.48 -4.48 -21.16
C PHE A 127 10.61 -4.80 -20.18
N GLU A 128 11.84 -4.38 -20.49
CA GLU A 128 13.02 -4.60 -19.66
C GLU A 128 13.27 -3.40 -18.72
N LYS A 129 12.45 -2.34 -18.81
CA LYS A 129 12.55 -1.20 -17.90
C LYS A 129 12.27 -1.67 -16.47
N LYS A 130 13.20 -1.35 -15.57
CA LYS A 130 13.08 -1.64 -14.14
C LYS A 130 12.34 -0.50 -13.45
N THR A 131 11.41 -0.85 -12.56
CA THR A 131 10.79 0.11 -11.65
C THR A 131 11.77 0.47 -10.54
N LEU A 132 11.76 1.71 -10.08
CA LEU A 132 12.46 2.12 -8.87
C LEU A 132 11.47 2.16 -7.69
N LEU A 133 11.81 1.43 -6.64
CA LEU A 133 11.00 1.33 -5.43
C LEU A 133 11.77 1.92 -4.24
N ARG A 134 11.08 2.72 -3.43
CA ARG A 134 11.49 3.04 -2.07
C ARG A 134 10.87 2.02 -1.13
N VAL A 135 11.70 1.22 -0.47
CA VAL A 135 11.29 0.14 0.44
C VAL A 135 11.73 0.49 1.85
N LYS A 136 10.78 0.79 2.73
CA LYS A 136 11.02 1.03 4.16
C LYS A 136 10.69 -0.24 4.94
N VAL A 137 11.65 -0.76 5.70
CA VAL A 137 11.41 -1.86 6.64
C VAL A 137 10.97 -1.24 7.94
N ARG A 138 9.69 -1.41 8.29
CA ARG A 138 9.14 -0.84 9.52
C ARG A 138 9.58 -1.69 10.70
N SER A 139 9.18 -2.96 10.67
CA SER A 139 9.44 -3.88 11.76
C SER A 139 9.56 -5.32 11.28
N VAL A 140 10.37 -6.10 11.98
CA VAL A 140 10.50 -7.55 11.82
C VAL A 140 9.87 -8.20 13.04
N TYR A 141 8.76 -8.90 12.84
CA TYR A 141 8.08 -9.67 13.87
C TYR A 141 8.59 -11.10 13.80
N SER A 142 9.14 -11.59 14.91
CA SER A 142 9.52 -13.00 15.00
C SER A 142 9.34 -13.48 16.43
N TYR A 143 8.80 -14.68 16.55
CA TYR A 143 8.59 -15.28 17.85
C TYR A 143 9.92 -15.80 18.39
N LEU A 144 10.30 -15.26 19.54
CA LEU A 144 11.54 -15.59 20.24
C LEU A 144 11.75 -17.10 20.40
N ASP A 145 10.69 -17.84 20.73
CA ASP A 145 10.73 -19.30 20.90
C ASP A 145 10.95 -20.07 19.59
N SER A 146 10.62 -19.48 18.43
CA SER A 146 10.87 -20.09 17.11
C SER A 146 12.29 -19.85 16.59
N LEU A 147 12.98 -18.84 17.14
CA LEU A 147 14.37 -18.53 16.82
C LEU A 147 15.35 -19.43 17.58
N ILE A 148 14.99 -19.82 18.80
CA ILE A 148 15.82 -20.64 19.70
C ILE A 148 16.32 -21.95 19.06
N PRO A 149 15.49 -22.74 18.33
CA PRO A 149 15.96 -23.96 17.68
C PRO A 149 16.93 -23.71 16.51
N VAL A 150 16.76 -22.59 15.78
CA VAL A 150 17.59 -22.18 14.63
C VAL A 150 18.93 -21.62 15.09
N LEU A 151 18.94 -20.88 16.19
CA LEU A 151 20.12 -20.22 16.75
C LEU A 151 21.01 -21.15 17.60
N LYS A 152 20.88 -22.48 17.52
CA LYS A 152 21.73 -23.43 18.28
C LYS A 152 23.19 -23.44 17.78
N PRO A 153 24.16 -22.99 18.59
CA PRO A 153 25.38 -23.74 18.81
C PRO A 153 25.27 -24.47 20.16
N LYS A 154 26.08 -25.52 20.33
CA LYS A 154 26.00 -26.50 21.43
C LYS A 154 26.19 -25.92 22.85
N ASP A 155 26.45 -24.62 23.05
CA ASP A 155 26.88 -24.07 24.35
C ASP A 155 26.35 -22.66 24.65
N VAL A 156 25.02 -22.43 24.62
CA VAL A 156 24.47 -21.07 24.84
C VAL A 156 23.32 -21.03 25.85
N ASN A 157 23.45 -20.13 26.83
CA ASN A 157 22.47 -19.82 27.86
C ASN A 157 21.41 -18.84 27.32
N LEU A 158 20.25 -19.37 26.92
CA LEU A 158 19.16 -18.68 26.19
C LEU A 158 18.34 -17.69 27.02
N LYS A 159 18.78 -17.30 28.22
CA LYS A 159 17.93 -16.56 29.16
C LYS A 159 17.62 -15.11 28.78
N THR A 160 18.29 -14.51 27.79
CA THR A 160 18.00 -13.12 27.37
C THR A 160 18.40 -12.81 25.91
N LEU A 161 17.43 -12.51 25.04
CA LEU A 161 17.61 -11.91 23.69
C LEU A 161 18.08 -10.45 23.69
N ALA A 162 18.33 -9.98 24.90
CA ALA A 162 18.66 -8.64 25.30
C ALA A 162 20.07 -8.22 24.83
N ASP A 163 20.85 -9.09 24.16
CA ASP A 163 22.20 -8.79 23.67
C ASP A 163 22.42 -9.34 22.24
N MET A 164 21.49 -9.04 21.34
CA MET A 164 21.50 -9.50 19.95
C MET A 164 21.73 -8.35 18.97
N ARG A 165 22.56 -8.60 17.96
CA ARG A 165 22.67 -7.77 16.76
C ARG A 165 21.89 -8.43 15.63
N TYR A 166 21.05 -7.65 14.97
CA TYR A 166 20.26 -8.10 13.84
C TYR A 166 20.69 -7.37 12.58
N LEU A 167 20.74 -8.11 11.47
CA LEU A 167 20.98 -7.56 10.14
C LEU A 167 19.83 -8.01 9.23
N ILE A 168 19.47 -7.17 8.27
CA ILE A 168 18.61 -7.58 7.17
C ILE A 168 19.28 -7.17 5.86
N ASP A 169 19.54 -8.16 5.00
CA ASP A 169 20.00 -7.93 3.64
C ASP A 169 18.81 -7.94 2.71
N ILE A 170 18.74 -6.91 1.87
CA ILE A 170 17.63 -6.72 0.96
C ILE A 170 18.18 -6.42 -0.42
N GLY A 171 17.72 -7.18 -1.40
CA GLY A 171 18.14 -7.03 -2.78
C GLY A 171 17.28 -7.85 -3.72
N CYS A 172 17.70 -7.90 -4.97
CA CYS A 172 17.08 -8.72 -6.01
C CYS A 172 18.14 -9.08 -7.06
N THR A 173 17.76 -9.64 -8.21
CA THR A 173 18.74 -9.93 -9.28
C THR A 173 19.21 -8.65 -9.96
N SER A 174 18.35 -7.64 -10.00
CA SER A 174 18.59 -6.33 -10.61
C SER A 174 19.33 -5.34 -9.74
N THR A 175 19.28 -5.49 -8.41
CA THR A 175 19.92 -4.60 -7.43
C THR A 175 20.71 -5.42 -6.42
N PRO A 176 22.03 -5.19 -6.28
CA PRO A 176 22.84 -5.91 -5.30
C PRO A 176 22.30 -5.73 -3.86
N PRO A 177 22.53 -6.72 -2.98
CA PRO A 177 22.04 -6.65 -1.61
C PRO A 177 22.58 -5.42 -0.87
N GLN A 178 21.66 -4.67 -0.29
CA GLN A 178 21.90 -3.57 0.64
C GLN A 178 21.61 -4.08 2.05
N ARG A 179 22.40 -3.61 3.01
CA ARG A 179 22.34 -4.09 4.40
C ARG A 179 21.75 -3.02 5.29
N LEU A 180 20.84 -3.45 6.14
CA LEU A 180 20.28 -2.72 7.26
C LEU A 180 20.78 -3.39 8.53
N SER A 181 21.18 -2.60 9.53
CA SER A 181 21.66 -3.13 10.80
C SER A 181 20.91 -2.50 11.97
N ARG A 182 20.56 -3.32 12.95
CA ARG A 182 19.94 -2.86 14.20
C ARG A 182 20.55 -3.64 15.36
N VAL A 183 21.05 -2.92 16.35
CA VAL A 183 21.50 -3.51 17.62
C VAL A 183 20.34 -3.39 18.61
N ILE A 184 19.93 -4.50 19.21
CA ILE A 184 18.95 -4.50 20.31
C ILE A 184 19.69 -4.87 21.57
N THR A 185 19.67 -3.96 22.54
CA THR A 185 20.29 -4.13 23.85
C THR A 185 19.27 -4.49 24.91
N ALA A 186 19.76 -4.83 26.11
CA ALA A 186 18.90 -5.44 27.12
C ALA A 186 17.92 -4.46 27.74
N ARG A 187 18.20 -3.18 27.53
CA ARG A 187 17.41 -2.04 27.95
C ARG A 187 16.33 -1.70 26.93
N ASP A 188 16.47 -2.15 25.68
CA ASP A 188 15.54 -1.85 24.59
C ASP A 188 14.30 -2.74 24.61
N LYS A 189 14.15 -3.64 25.61
CA LYS A 189 13.06 -4.62 25.79
C LYS A 189 11.79 -4.16 25.05
N PRO A 190 11.58 -4.58 23.79
CA PRO A 190 10.39 -4.17 23.09
C PRO A 190 9.24 -4.79 23.87
N ALA A 191 8.19 -4.01 24.13
CA ALA A 191 6.99 -4.50 24.80
C ALA A 191 6.28 -5.63 24.00
N GLY A 192 6.81 -6.03 22.84
CA GLY A 192 6.35 -7.13 22.01
C GLY A 192 7.48 -7.83 21.25
N ASN A 193 7.14 -8.96 20.61
CA ASN A 193 8.04 -9.85 19.85
C ASN A 193 8.48 -9.27 18.48
N PHE A 194 8.98 -8.03 18.44
CA PHE A 194 9.35 -7.36 17.19
C PHE A 194 10.59 -6.49 17.29
N VAL A 195 11.25 -6.29 16.15
CA VAL A 195 12.42 -5.44 15.96
C VAL A 195 12.05 -4.32 15.00
N GLU A 196 12.03 -3.08 15.47
CA GLU A 196 11.87 -1.92 14.59
C GLU A 196 13.20 -1.60 13.90
N PHE A 197 13.14 -1.44 12.58
CA PHE A 197 14.25 -0.92 11.77
C PHE A 197 13.99 0.55 11.41
N ASP A 198 12.77 0.86 10.98
CA ASP A 198 12.28 2.15 10.50
C ASP A 198 13.22 2.88 9.51
N ASP A 199 13.98 2.13 8.73
CA ASP A 199 14.91 2.63 7.73
C ASP A 199 14.55 2.09 6.34
N GLU A 200 15.01 2.78 5.31
CA GLU A 200 14.59 2.58 3.93
C GLU A 200 15.74 2.48 2.95
N ILE A 201 15.50 1.66 1.94
CA ILE A 201 16.40 1.43 0.83
C ILE A 201 15.68 1.74 -0.48
N TYR A 202 16.46 1.82 -1.54
CA TYR A 202 15.93 1.93 -2.88
C TYR A 202 16.34 0.69 -3.67
N ILE A 203 15.39 0.11 -4.41
CA ILE A 203 15.58 -1.10 -5.20
C ILE A 203 15.11 -0.83 -6.63
N ARG A 204 15.97 -1.09 -7.61
CA ARG A 204 15.57 -1.24 -9.01
C ARG A 204 15.25 -2.70 -9.29
N ALA A 205 14.04 -2.99 -9.73
CA ALA A 205 13.59 -4.35 -10.01
C ALA A 205 12.61 -4.38 -11.19
N MET A 206 12.54 -5.51 -11.90
CA MET A 206 11.51 -5.73 -12.92
C MET A 206 10.18 -6.09 -12.26
N VAL A 207 9.08 -5.88 -12.98
CA VAL A 207 7.76 -6.37 -12.55
C VAL A 207 7.82 -7.89 -12.40
N ASN A 208 7.26 -8.40 -11.30
CA ASN A 208 7.32 -9.80 -10.83
C ASN A 208 8.70 -10.32 -10.38
N GLU A 209 9.76 -9.51 -10.46
CA GLU A 209 11.04 -9.89 -9.83
C GLU A 209 10.85 -9.99 -8.31
N LYS A 210 11.55 -10.93 -7.66
CA LYS A 210 11.46 -11.12 -6.22
C LYS A 210 12.51 -10.28 -5.49
N ILE A 211 12.06 -9.42 -4.59
CA ILE A 211 12.92 -8.78 -3.59
C ILE A 211 13.03 -9.73 -2.41
N TYR A 212 14.23 -10.16 -2.06
CA TYR A 212 14.48 -11.00 -0.89
C TYR A 212 14.81 -10.14 0.33
N PHE A 213 14.45 -10.65 1.50
CA PHE A 213 14.71 -10.06 2.81
C PHE A 213 15.36 -11.15 3.66
N ASN A 214 16.68 -11.17 3.72
CA ASN A 214 17.44 -12.17 4.47
C ASN A 214 17.78 -11.62 5.84
N PHE A 215 17.17 -12.19 6.88
CA PHE A 215 17.34 -11.74 8.26
C PHE A 215 18.39 -12.59 8.97
N TYR A 216 19.34 -11.92 9.63
CA TYR A 216 20.44 -12.55 10.35
C TYR A 216 20.46 -12.09 11.80
N GLY A 217 20.88 -12.98 12.70
CA GLY A 217 21.09 -12.68 14.11
C GLY A 217 22.48 -13.06 14.58
N LYS A 218 22.99 -12.32 15.55
CA LYS A 218 24.27 -12.61 16.20
C LYS A 218 24.20 -12.23 17.67
N GLN A 219 24.56 -13.17 18.54
CA GLN A 219 24.73 -12.88 19.96
C GLN A 219 26.02 -12.10 20.23
N LYS A 220 25.99 -11.30 21.28
CA LYS A 220 27.18 -10.67 21.84
C LYS A 220 28.25 -11.73 22.16
N GLY A 221 29.43 -11.58 21.57
CA GLY A 221 30.56 -12.53 21.72
C GLY A 221 30.61 -13.64 20.68
N ALA A 222 29.54 -13.89 19.91
CA ALA A 222 29.62 -14.82 18.78
C ALA A 222 30.57 -14.27 17.69
N LYS A 223 31.18 -15.15 16.89
CA LYS A 223 32.04 -14.72 15.77
C LYS A 223 31.21 -14.34 14.55
N ASN A 224 30.26 -15.19 14.16
CA ASN A 224 29.51 -15.07 12.92
C ASN A 224 28.04 -14.72 13.14
N TYR A 225 27.41 -14.14 12.12
CA TYR A 225 25.96 -14.03 12.03
C TYR A 225 25.38 -15.35 11.53
N THR A 226 24.21 -15.72 12.05
CA THR A 226 23.43 -16.89 11.61
C THR A 226 22.21 -16.40 10.86
N GLU A 227 21.94 -16.98 9.69
CA GLU A 227 20.68 -16.74 8.99
C GLU A 227 19.52 -17.25 9.83
N ILE A 228 18.60 -16.36 10.13
CA ILE A 228 17.41 -16.66 10.91
C ILE A 228 16.29 -17.08 9.97
N CYS A 229 16.02 -16.27 8.94
CA CYS A 229 14.91 -16.49 8.04
C CYS A 229 15.01 -15.64 6.77
N VAL A 230 14.19 -16.00 5.78
CA VAL A 230 14.08 -15.31 4.50
C VAL A 230 12.61 -15.05 4.20
N ALA A 231 12.31 -13.83 3.72
CA ALA A 231 11.04 -13.43 3.13
C ALA A 231 11.26 -12.99 1.68
N GLU A 232 10.25 -13.16 0.83
CA GLU A 232 10.28 -12.78 -0.59
C GLU A 232 9.06 -11.94 -0.93
N PHE A 233 9.29 -10.80 -1.60
CA PHE A 233 8.25 -9.91 -2.10
C PHE A 233 8.29 -9.84 -3.62
N PRO A 234 7.27 -10.38 -4.33
CA PRO A 234 7.19 -10.22 -5.77
C PRO A 234 6.79 -8.77 -6.10
N VAL A 235 7.59 -8.09 -6.93
CA VAL A 235 7.36 -6.69 -7.29
C VAL A 235 6.07 -6.54 -8.09
N PRO A 236 5.05 -5.83 -7.56
CA PRO A 236 3.83 -5.53 -8.29
C PRO A 236 4.08 -4.59 -9.47
N ASP A 237 3.12 -4.55 -10.39
CA ASP A 237 3.09 -3.65 -11.53
C ASP A 237 2.66 -2.23 -11.13
N PHE A 238 3.48 -1.56 -10.33
CA PHE A 238 3.12 -0.28 -9.73
C PHE A 238 2.96 0.87 -10.73
N LEU A 239 1.93 1.68 -10.52
CA LEU A 239 1.85 3.01 -11.09
C LEU A 239 2.82 3.97 -10.40
N GLN A 240 3.15 5.06 -11.10
CA GLN A 240 3.94 6.16 -10.54
C GLN A 240 3.32 6.64 -9.21
N ASP A 241 4.17 6.76 -8.18
CA ASP A 241 3.81 7.19 -6.82
C ASP A 241 2.84 6.27 -6.04
N GLU A 242 2.48 5.12 -6.59
CA GLU A 242 1.67 4.13 -5.89
C GLU A 242 2.40 3.59 -4.65
N LYS A 243 1.64 3.32 -3.59
CA LYS A 243 2.14 2.95 -2.27
C LYS A 243 1.39 1.75 -1.72
N THR A 244 2.09 0.92 -0.96
CA THR A 244 1.47 -0.17 -0.22
C THR A 244 2.23 -0.46 1.06
N ILE A 245 1.51 -0.96 2.07
CA ILE A 245 2.11 -1.59 3.26
C ILE A 245 1.85 -3.09 3.16
N GLN A 246 2.87 -3.90 3.40
CA GLN A 246 2.82 -5.35 3.24
C GLN A 246 3.48 -6.02 4.44
N LYS A 247 2.92 -7.15 4.89
CA LYS A 247 3.46 -7.97 5.97
C LYS A 247 3.88 -9.31 5.38
N ILE A 248 5.15 -9.45 5.06
CA ILE A 248 5.63 -10.59 4.28
C ILE A 248 6.06 -11.70 5.25
N PRO A 249 5.45 -12.88 5.19
CA PRO A 249 5.74 -13.95 6.13
C PRO A 249 7.13 -14.56 5.85
N PHE A 250 7.84 -14.95 6.90
CA PHE A 250 9.12 -15.65 6.82
C PHE A 250 8.92 -17.16 6.74
N LYS A 251 9.83 -17.97 6.20
CA LYS A 251 9.70 -19.45 6.29
C LYS A 251 9.53 -19.98 7.72
N THR A 252 10.11 -19.30 8.71
CA THR A 252 9.89 -19.54 10.14
C THR A 252 8.78 -18.65 10.68
N PRO A 253 8.17 -18.96 11.84
CA PRO A 253 7.12 -18.11 12.39
C PRO A 253 7.51 -16.64 12.56
N GLY A 254 6.79 -15.76 11.85
CA GLY A 254 7.02 -14.32 11.85
C GLY A 254 6.76 -13.68 10.48
N TYR A 255 6.94 -12.36 10.42
CA TYR A 255 6.82 -11.58 9.19
C TYR A 255 7.67 -10.31 9.25
N VAL A 256 8.02 -9.76 8.08
CA VAL A 256 8.56 -8.41 7.93
C VAL A 256 7.46 -7.46 7.46
N GLU A 257 7.21 -6.40 8.20
CA GLU A 257 6.33 -5.31 7.76
C GLU A 257 7.14 -4.29 6.95
N ILE A 258 6.76 -4.11 5.70
CA ILE A 258 7.40 -3.17 4.77
C ILE A 258 6.39 -2.14 4.26
N PHE A 259 6.87 -0.93 4.02
CA PHE A 259 6.20 0.06 3.20
C PHE A 259 6.96 0.16 1.86
N VAL A 260 6.23 0.12 0.75
CA VAL A 260 6.79 0.24 -0.59
C VAL A 260 6.12 1.41 -1.31
N GLN A 261 6.91 2.27 -1.92
CA GLN A 261 6.47 3.33 -2.81
C GLN A 261 7.18 3.20 -4.16
N CYS A 262 6.43 3.28 -5.27
CA CYS A 262 7.02 3.38 -6.59
C CYS A 262 7.44 4.82 -6.88
N LEU A 263 8.72 5.02 -7.18
CA LEU A 263 9.30 6.33 -7.47
C LEU A 263 9.59 6.56 -8.95
N ASP A 264 9.80 5.49 -9.73
CA ASP A 264 9.90 5.55 -11.19
C ASP A 264 9.25 4.30 -11.77
N SER A 265 8.03 4.46 -12.28
CA SER A 265 7.27 3.37 -12.88
C SER A 265 7.76 3.05 -14.30
N VAL A 266 7.53 1.82 -14.74
CA VAL A 266 7.75 1.43 -16.15
C VAL A 266 6.85 2.21 -17.12
N TYR A 267 5.79 2.86 -16.62
CA TYR A 267 4.87 3.71 -17.38
C TYR A 267 5.23 5.20 -17.36
N ASN A 268 6.23 5.60 -16.58
CA ASN A 268 6.63 6.99 -16.47
C ASN A 268 7.16 7.52 -17.81
N ASN A 269 6.55 8.61 -18.31
CA ASN A 269 6.82 9.24 -19.62
C ASN A 269 6.71 8.33 -20.86
N VAL A 270 5.96 7.23 -20.77
CA VAL A 270 5.72 6.32 -21.89
C VAL A 270 4.51 6.73 -22.73
N ASP A 271 4.57 6.47 -24.04
CA ASP A 271 3.44 6.60 -24.97
C ASP A 271 2.35 5.60 -24.63
N LYS A 272 1.25 6.10 -24.06
CA LYS A 272 0.10 5.30 -23.63
C LYS A 272 -0.49 4.46 -24.76
N GLU A 273 -0.45 4.94 -26.01
CA GLU A 273 -0.98 4.22 -27.17
C GLU A 273 -0.09 3.05 -27.61
N LYS A 274 1.20 3.10 -27.26
CA LYS A 274 2.20 2.07 -27.58
C LYS A 274 2.40 1.08 -26.46
N ILE A 275 1.87 1.34 -25.26
CA ILE A 275 1.76 0.32 -24.24
C ILE A 275 0.89 -0.82 -24.84
N PRO A 276 1.34 -2.08 -24.84
CA PRO A 276 0.63 -3.14 -25.52
C PRO A 276 -0.74 -3.42 -24.88
N SER A 277 -1.81 -3.00 -25.56
CA SER A 277 -3.21 -3.27 -25.21
C SER A 277 -3.57 -4.76 -25.16
N LYS A 278 -2.71 -5.63 -25.71
CA LYS A 278 -2.95 -7.07 -25.92
C LYS A 278 -1.93 -8.03 -25.29
N LYS A 279 -0.93 -7.55 -24.55
CA LYS A 279 -0.05 -8.43 -23.73
C LYS A 279 -0.34 -8.36 -22.24
N ILE A 280 -1.24 -7.47 -21.82
CA ILE A 280 -1.92 -7.59 -20.55
C ILE A 280 -3.00 -8.65 -20.76
N ILE A 281 -2.62 -9.91 -20.55
CA ILE A 281 -3.43 -10.79 -19.72
C ILE A 281 -4.89 -10.91 -20.24
N LYS A 282 -5.09 -11.27 -21.52
CA LYS A 282 -6.33 -11.96 -21.88
C LYS A 282 -6.29 -13.35 -21.23
N ASN A 283 -6.76 -13.42 -19.99
CA ASN A 283 -7.06 -14.60 -19.13
C ASN A 283 -6.29 -14.75 -17.81
N CYS A 284 -5.28 -13.94 -17.51
CA CYS A 284 -4.50 -14.03 -16.26
C CYS A 284 -5.07 -13.13 -15.15
N HIS A 285 -6.25 -13.43 -14.59
CA HIS A 285 -6.67 -12.71 -13.38
C HIS A 285 -5.84 -13.26 -12.21
N GLN A 286 -5.02 -12.38 -11.59
CA GLN A 286 -4.28 -12.62 -10.35
C GLN A 286 -4.54 -11.40 -9.43
N ILE A 287 -4.74 -11.46 -8.11
CA ILE A 287 -3.95 -12.09 -7.04
C ILE A 287 -4.88 -12.26 -5.82
N VAL A 288 -4.65 -13.28 -4.99
CA VAL A 288 -5.40 -13.47 -3.76
C VAL A 288 -4.55 -12.99 -2.59
N ARG A 289 -4.97 -11.94 -1.91
CA ARG A 289 -4.45 -11.63 -0.57
C ARG A 289 -5.19 -12.54 0.39
N MET A 290 -4.56 -13.60 0.83
CA MET A 290 -5.24 -14.55 1.71
C MET A 290 -5.13 -14.06 3.14
N LYS A 291 -5.96 -13.06 3.46
CA LYS A 291 -6.19 -12.64 4.83
C LYS A 291 -7.24 -13.55 5.47
N ILE A 292 -6.74 -14.69 5.90
CA ILE A 292 -7.47 -15.57 6.80
C ILE A 292 -7.60 -14.82 8.12
N SER A 293 -8.83 -14.45 8.48
CA SER A 293 -9.15 -13.83 9.76
C SER A 293 -10.33 -14.59 10.33
N ASP A 294 -10.02 -15.60 11.14
CA ASP A 294 -11.03 -16.17 12.03
C ASP A 294 -10.37 -16.83 13.25
N SER A 295 -11.15 -16.82 14.32
CA SER A 295 -11.02 -17.65 15.50
C SER A 295 -11.11 -19.13 15.14
N ILE A 296 -9.95 -19.72 14.85
CA ILE A 296 -9.83 -21.18 14.92
C ILE A 296 -9.92 -21.51 16.42
N GLY A 297 -11.08 -22.01 16.85
CA GLY A 297 -11.53 -22.12 18.25
C GLY A 297 -10.73 -23.12 19.11
N PHE A 298 -9.41 -22.98 19.12
CA PHE A 298 -8.49 -23.91 19.73
C PHE A 298 -7.99 -23.42 21.09
N THR A 299 -7.68 -24.36 21.97
CA THR A 299 -7.39 -24.09 23.38
C THR A 299 -5.91 -24.26 23.74
N SER A 300 -5.03 -24.59 22.78
CA SER A 300 -3.60 -24.88 22.98
C SER A 300 -2.66 -24.04 22.10
N PHE A 301 -1.40 -23.87 22.54
CA PHE A 301 -0.30 -23.32 21.74
C PHE A 301 -0.11 -24.12 20.44
N MET A 302 -0.15 -23.44 19.29
CA MET A 302 -0.02 -24.06 17.95
C MET A 302 0.66 -23.12 16.96
N TYR A 303 1.17 -23.69 15.86
CA TYR A 303 1.76 -22.98 14.73
C TYR A 303 0.98 -23.25 13.43
N PRO A 304 -0.26 -22.77 13.30
CA PRO A 304 -1.03 -22.93 12.08
C PRO A 304 -0.33 -22.35 10.84
N CYS A 305 -0.28 -23.11 9.73
CA CYS A 305 0.02 -22.66 8.37
C CYS A 305 -1.11 -23.07 7.40
N CYS A 306 -1.40 -22.29 6.37
CA CYS A 306 -2.39 -22.62 5.36
C CYS A 306 -1.72 -23.06 4.05
N ILE A 307 -2.28 -24.05 3.37
CA ILE A 307 -1.90 -24.48 2.03
C ILE A 307 -3.12 -24.33 1.13
N ILE A 308 -2.95 -23.65 0.00
CA ILE A 308 -3.95 -23.49 -1.04
C ILE A 308 -3.52 -24.28 -2.26
N GLU A 309 -4.45 -24.99 -2.86
CA GLU A 309 -4.23 -25.72 -4.11
C GLU A 309 -5.28 -25.33 -5.15
N PHE A 310 -4.83 -24.89 -6.32
CA PHE A 310 -5.65 -24.75 -7.53
C PHE A 310 -4.74 -24.88 -8.76
N ASN A 311 -5.28 -25.38 -9.88
CA ASN A 311 -4.51 -25.63 -11.11
C ASN A 311 -3.21 -26.46 -10.92
N ASN A 312 -3.22 -27.45 -10.01
CA ASN A 312 -2.06 -28.26 -9.61
C ASN A 312 -0.87 -27.46 -9.02
N GLN A 313 -1.07 -26.19 -8.67
CA GLN A 313 -0.10 -25.37 -7.97
C GLN A 313 -0.45 -25.31 -6.49
N LYS A 314 0.58 -25.38 -5.64
CA LYS A 314 0.44 -25.31 -4.17
C LYS A 314 1.07 -24.04 -3.64
N PHE A 315 0.35 -23.34 -2.79
CA PHE A 315 0.75 -22.08 -2.18
C PHE A 315 0.66 -22.23 -0.67
N SER A 316 1.79 -22.22 0.02
CA SER A 316 1.84 -22.40 1.47
C SER A 316 2.16 -21.07 2.15
N SER A 317 1.36 -20.69 3.15
CA SER A 317 1.79 -19.66 4.10
C SER A 317 2.87 -20.22 4.99
N SER A 318 3.51 -19.31 5.70
CA SER A 318 4.34 -19.66 6.83
C SER A 318 3.52 -20.02 8.05
N PRO A 319 4.08 -20.79 9.00
CA PRO A 319 3.41 -21.07 10.27
C PRO A 319 3.33 -19.81 11.13
N VAL A 320 2.19 -19.54 11.77
CA VAL A 320 1.96 -18.39 12.65
C VAL A 320 1.65 -18.89 14.05
N LEU A 321 2.21 -18.29 15.11
CA LEU A 321 1.89 -18.69 16.48
C LEU A 321 0.45 -18.28 16.85
N TYR A 322 -0.34 -19.25 17.30
CA TYR A 322 -1.69 -19.04 17.82
C TYR A 322 -1.66 -18.56 19.28
N HIS A 323 -2.24 -17.38 19.58
CA HIS A 323 -2.34 -16.83 20.94
C HIS A 323 -3.79 -16.60 21.42
N LYS A 324 -4.73 -17.50 21.08
CA LYS A 324 -6.19 -17.34 21.30
C LYS A 324 -6.79 -16.17 20.48
N GLY A 325 -7.94 -16.44 19.86
CA GLY A 325 -8.62 -15.47 18.99
C GLY A 325 -8.30 -15.68 17.50
N GLU A 326 -8.29 -14.60 16.72
CA GLU A 326 -8.08 -14.64 15.27
C GLU A 326 -6.62 -14.95 14.89
N VAL A 327 -6.43 -15.78 13.86
CA VAL A 327 -5.10 -16.02 13.24
C VAL A 327 -5.03 -15.32 11.91
N ASP A 328 -4.16 -14.32 11.79
CA ASP A 328 -3.81 -13.72 10.50
C ASP A 328 -2.56 -14.40 9.92
N PHE A 329 -2.75 -15.19 8.86
CA PHE A 329 -1.67 -15.88 8.16
C PHE A 329 -0.88 -14.95 7.23
N ASN A 330 -1.46 -13.78 6.90
CA ASN A 330 -0.86 -12.68 6.14
C ASN A 330 -0.03 -13.10 4.93
N ALA A 331 -0.54 -14.08 4.18
CA ALA A 331 0.19 -14.67 3.07
C ALA A 331 -0.33 -14.13 1.73
N PHE A 332 0.62 -13.76 0.87
CA PHE A 332 0.36 -13.12 -0.42
C PHE A 332 0.88 -14.03 -1.52
N PHE A 333 -0.02 -14.40 -2.44
CA PHE A 333 0.36 -15.26 -3.55
C PHE A 333 -0.14 -14.70 -4.86
N ASN A 334 0.80 -14.53 -5.78
CA ASN A 334 0.49 -14.15 -7.14
C ASN A 334 0.09 -15.41 -7.90
N VAL A 335 -1.18 -15.47 -8.32
CA VAL A 335 -1.80 -16.70 -8.78
C VAL A 335 -2.62 -16.53 -10.04
N GLU A 336 -2.38 -17.35 -11.06
CA GLU A 336 -3.17 -17.32 -12.30
C GLU A 336 -4.42 -18.16 -12.17
N ALA A 337 -5.57 -17.50 -12.02
CA ALA A 337 -6.84 -18.18 -11.93
C ALA A 337 -7.91 -17.49 -12.79
N LYS A 338 -8.76 -18.29 -13.44
CA LYS A 338 -9.97 -17.77 -14.09
C LYS A 338 -11.08 -17.68 -13.03
N PRO A 339 -11.94 -16.65 -13.05
CA PRO A 339 -13.17 -16.68 -12.27
C PRO A 339 -13.92 -17.99 -12.52
N GLY A 340 -14.40 -18.64 -11.45
CA GLY A 340 -15.02 -19.96 -11.53
C GLY A 340 -14.06 -21.14 -11.34
N THR A 341 -12.74 -20.93 -11.29
CA THR A 341 -11.78 -21.99 -10.99
C THR A 341 -12.02 -22.54 -9.58
N GLN A 342 -12.08 -23.87 -9.46
CA GLN A 342 -12.17 -24.56 -8.18
C GLN A 342 -10.81 -24.55 -7.48
N ALA A 343 -10.82 -24.24 -6.19
CA ALA A 343 -9.65 -24.23 -5.34
C ALA A 343 -9.95 -24.93 -4.01
N SER A 344 -8.92 -25.46 -3.38
CA SER A 344 -8.99 -26.00 -2.01
C SER A 344 -8.03 -25.28 -1.09
N ILE A 345 -8.41 -25.18 0.17
CA ILE A 345 -7.57 -24.68 1.24
C ILE A 345 -7.49 -25.71 2.36
N SER A 346 -6.33 -25.85 2.97
CA SER A 346 -6.09 -26.70 4.13
C SER A 346 -5.23 -25.97 5.15
N VAL A 347 -5.60 -26.01 6.42
CA VAL A 347 -4.83 -25.42 7.53
C VAL A 347 -4.21 -26.55 8.34
N PHE A 348 -2.91 -26.46 8.61
CA PHE A 348 -2.15 -27.45 9.37
C PHE A 348 -1.49 -26.81 10.58
N ASN A 349 -1.37 -27.53 11.69
CA ASN A 349 -0.49 -27.16 12.80
C ASN A 349 0.92 -27.72 12.55
N LYS A 350 1.86 -26.83 12.22
CA LYS A 350 3.25 -27.18 11.88
C LYS A 350 4.03 -27.63 13.11
N ASP A 351 4.77 -28.72 13.00
CA ASP A 351 5.82 -29.07 13.95
C ASP A 351 7.12 -28.36 13.55
N LEU A 352 7.57 -27.39 14.37
CA LEU A 352 8.78 -26.62 14.10
C LEU A 352 10.06 -27.48 14.14
N ASN A 353 10.03 -28.66 14.76
CA ASN A 353 11.17 -29.59 14.75
C ASN A 353 11.23 -30.42 13.46
N LYS A 354 10.17 -30.39 12.63
CA LYS A 354 10.06 -31.14 11.39
C LYS A 354 9.60 -30.21 10.25
N PRO A 355 10.46 -29.27 9.82
CA PRO A 355 10.07 -28.20 8.88
C PRO A 355 9.63 -28.71 7.50
N ASN A 356 10.02 -29.93 7.12
CA ASN A 356 9.66 -30.53 5.83
C ASN A 356 8.30 -31.25 5.84
N GLU A 357 7.68 -31.45 6.99
CA GLU A 357 6.36 -32.09 7.12
C GLU A 357 5.28 -31.01 7.24
N ASN A 358 4.11 -31.19 6.62
CA ASN A 358 3.02 -30.21 6.74
C ASN A 358 2.50 -30.05 8.17
N GLY A 359 2.69 -31.08 9.02
CA GLY A 359 2.17 -31.11 10.37
C GLY A 359 0.74 -31.68 10.44
N LYS A 360 0.06 -31.48 11.56
CA LYS A 360 -1.29 -32.04 11.80
C LYS A 360 -2.34 -31.20 11.08
N LEU A 361 -3.12 -31.81 10.18
CA LEU A 361 -4.26 -31.14 9.56
C LEU A 361 -5.26 -30.68 10.63
N LEU A 362 -5.65 -29.41 10.57
CA LEU A 362 -6.60 -28.76 11.47
C LEU A 362 -7.98 -28.65 10.82
N CYS A 363 -8.04 -28.15 9.59
CA CYS A 363 -9.26 -28.04 8.80
C CYS A 363 -8.97 -27.90 7.30
N ASP A 364 -9.93 -28.21 6.45
CA ASP A 364 -9.84 -28.07 5.00
C ASP A 364 -11.20 -27.70 4.39
N GLY A 365 -11.18 -27.08 3.21
CA GLY A 365 -12.35 -26.52 2.58
C GLY A 365 -12.12 -26.26 1.09
N LYS A 366 -13.19 -26.04 0.35
CA LYS A 366 -13.17 -25.72 -1.07
C LYS A 366 -13.87 -24.41 -1.32
N PHE A 367 -13.41 -23.69 -2.34
CA PHE A 367 -14.01 -22.44 -2.76
C PHE A 367 -13.86 -22.26 -4.27
N VAL A 368 -14.65 -21.34 -4.79
CA VAL A 368 -14.59 -20.93 -6.19
C VAL A 368 -13.94 -19.56 -6.26
N VAL A 369 -12.94 -19.42 -7.12
CA VAL A 369 -12.28 -18.13 -7.35
C VAL A 369 -13.32 -17.13 -7.89
N PRO A 370 -13.60 -16.03 -7.18
CA PRO A 370 -14.62 -15.06 -7.57
C PRO A 370 -14.15 -14.17 -8.73
N ASP A 371 -15.09 -13.51 -9.40
CA ASP A 371 -14.73 -12.40 -10.30
C ASP A 371 -14.44 -11.15 -9.49
N VAL A 372 -13.16 -10.83 -9.33
CA VAL A 372 -12.65 -9.65 -8.62
C VAL A 372 -13.10 -8.29 -9.17
N LYS A 373 -13.71 -8.24 -10.36
CA LYS A 373 -14.33 -7.00 -10.87
C LYS A 373 -15.66 -6.70 -10.20
N ILE A 374 -16.38 -7.73 -9.79
CA ILE A 374 -17.74 -7.65 -9.25
C ILE A 374 -17.71 -7.89 -7.74
N HIS A 375 -16.83 -8.79 -7.29
CA HIS A 375 -16.71 -9.17 -5.89
C HIS A 375 -15.67 -8.29 -5.17
N LYS A 376 -16.13 -7.49 -4.21
CA LYS A 376 -15.30 -6.62 -3.36
C LYS A 376 -15.08 -7.18 -1.96
N GLU A 377 -15.88 -8.16 -1.56
CA GLU A 377 -15.86 -8.76 -0.23
C GLU A 377 -14.91 -9.97 -0.15
N PRO A 378 -14.44 -10.35 1.05
CA PRO A 378 -13.71 -11.59 1.25
C PRO A 378 -14.60 -12.81 0.98
N VAL A 379 -14.07 -13.83 0.29
CA VAL A 379 -14.72 -15.15 0.20
C VAL A 379 -14.61 -15.83 1.55
N VAL A 380 -15.76 -16.10 2.17
CA VAL A 380 -15.84 -16.81 3.44
C VAL A 380 -15.94 -18.31 3.20
N ILE A 381 -14.95 -19.05 3.65
CA ILE A 381 -14.86 -20.50 3.57
C ILE A 381 -15.21 -21.06 4.95
N ALA A 382 -16.40 -21.65 5.08
CA ALA A 382 -16.79 -22.34 6.30
C ALA A 382 -16.03 -23.68 6.43
N PHE A 383 -15.39 -23.92 7.56
CA PHE A 383 -14.73 -25.20 7.86
C PHE A 383 -15.54 -26.09 8.79
N ASN A 384 -16.18 -25.50 9.80
CA ASN A 384 -17.06 -26.18 10.73
C ASN A 384 -18.14 -25.19 11.25
N LYS A 385 -19.05 -25.64 12.12
CA LYS A 385 -20.17 -24.81 12.62
C LYS A 385 -19.77 -23.51 13.34
N THR A 386 -18.50 -23.35 13.74
CA THR A 386 -18.01 -22.26 14.60
C THR A 386 -16.77 -21.55 14.06
N THR A 387 -16.25 -21.96 12.90
CA THR A 387 -14.98 -21.47 12.36
C THR A 387 -15.11 -21.31 10.86
N ASN A 388 -14.97 -20.08 10.40
CA ASN A 388 -14.82 -19.75 9.00
C ASN A 388 -13.36 -19.39 8.71
N LEU A 389 -13.09 -19.10 7.46
CA LEU A 389 -11.83 -18.58 7.01
C LEU A 389 -12.14 -17.58 5.92
N LYS A 390 -11.67 -16.36 6.07
CA LYS A 390 -11.85 -15.31 5.07
C LYS A 390 -10.69 -15.37 4.08
N VAL A 391 -10.99 -15.25 2.79
CA VAL A 391 -9.98 -15.16 1.73
C VAL A 391 -10.28 -13.93 0.91
N GLU A 392 -9.39 -12.93 0.95
CA GLU A 392 -9.60 -11.68 0.21
C GLU A 392 -9.01 -11.79 -1.21
N PHE A 393 -9.81 -11.45 -2.22
CA PHE A 393 -9.34 -11.43 -3.60
C PHE A 393 -9.19 -9.98 -4.03
N PHE A 394 -8.00 -9.63 -4.54
CA PHE A 394 -7.77 -8.29 -5.07
C PHE A 394 -7.35 -8.41 -6.52
N LYS A 395 -7.95 -7.57 -7.35
CA LYS A 395 -7.36 -7.29 -8.65
C LYS A 395 -6.04 -6.58 -8.40
N VAL A 396 -4.91 -7.22 -8.70
CA VAL A 396 -3.67 -6.47 -8.74
C VAL A 396 -3.73 -5.53 -9.91
N GLY A 397 -3.40 -4.27 -9.63
CA GLY A 397 -3.43 -3.16 -10.56
C GLY A 397 -2.39 -3.33 -11.65
N GLY A 398 -2.53 -4.36 -12.49
CA GLY A 398 -1.99 -4.28 -13.83
C GLY A 398 -2.64 -3.09 -14.52
N VAL A 399 -1.93 -2.56 -15.50
CA VAL A 399 -2.20 -1.50 -16.49
C VAL A 399 -3.66 -1.30 -16.99
N SER A 400 -4.63 -2.10 -16.55
CA SER A 400 -6.07 -1.87 -16.66
C SER A 400 -6.54 -0.45 -16.32
N LYS A 401 -5.80 0.33 -15.52
CA LYS A 401 -6.11 1.76 -15.34
C LYS A 401 -5.90 2.56 -16.64
N TYR A 402 -4.90 2.25 -17.45
CA TYR A 402 -4.62 2.91 -18.74
C TYR A 402 -5.44 2.35 -19.92
N PHE A 403 -5.85 1.09 -19.86
CA PHE A 403 -6.59 0.44 -20.97
C PHE A 403 -8.11 0.37 -20.80
N GLY A 404 -8.65 0.95 -19.72
CA GLY A 404 -10.08 1.18 -19.55
C GLY A 404 -10.46 2.55 -20.08
N ASP A 405 -10.82 2.61 -21.35
CA ASP A 405 -11.57 3.69 -22.01
C ASP A 405 -10.95 5.10 -21.87
N VAL A 406 -10.18 5.52 -22.88
CA VAL A 406 -9.55 6.87 -23.02
C VAL A 406 -10.57 8.01 -22.89
N SER A 407 -11.86 7.71 -23.05
CA SER A 407 -12.96 8.65 -22.80
C SER A 407 -13.22 8.94 -21.31
N THR A 408 -12.81 8.05 -20.39
CA THR A 408 -13.10 8.13 -18.95
C THR A 408 -11.98 8.74 -18.12
N GLN A 409 -10.70 8.55 -18.47
CA GLN A 409 -9.58 9.17 -17.73
C GLN A 409 -9.54 10.69 -17.90
N ASN A 410 -9.63 11.18 -19.14
CA ASN A 410 -9.76 12.61 -19.44
C ASN A 410 -11.06 13.21 -18.87
N LYS A 411 -12.09 12.39 -18.65
CA LYS A 411 -13.30 12.79 -17.93
C LYS A 411 -13.11 12.79 -16.43
N SER A 412 -12.38 11.86 -15.82
CA SER A 412 -12.24 11.75 -14.35
C SER A 412 -11.34 12.84 -13.78
N GLU A 413 -10.27 13.19 -14.49
CA GLU A 413 -9.34 14.24 -14.08
C GLU A 413 -9.98 15.63 -14.26
N LYS A 414 -10.62 15.88 -15.41
CA LYS A 414 -11.51 17.05 -15.60
C LYS A 414 -12.71 17.08 -14.65
N THR A 415 -13.21 15.92 -14.23
CA THR A 415 -14.30 15.85 -13.24
C THR A 415 -13.78 16.27 -11.88
N ARG A 416 -12.60 15.79 -11.46
CA ARG A 416 -12.02 16.13 -10.16
C ARG A 416 -11.74 17.62 -10.05
N GLU A 417 -11.13 18.21 -11.08
CA GLU A 417 -10.96 19.67 -11.20
C GLU A 417 -12.31 20.41 -11.17
N LYS A 418 -13.33 19.88 -11.85
CA LYS A 418 -14.69 20.46 -11.83
C LYS A 418 -15.35 20.34 -10.45
N ILE A 419 -15.17 19.24 -9.71
CA ILE A 419 -15.71 19.05 -8.36
C ILE A 419 -15.09 20.06 -7.41
N GLU A 420 -13.76 20.24 -7.46
CA GLU A 420 -13.04 21.21 -6.64
C GLU A 420 -13.51 22.64 -6.93
N LEU A 421 -13.60 23.02 -8.20
CA LEU A 421 -14.07 24.34 -8.60
C LEU A 421 -15.52 24.60 -8.18
N VAL A 422 -16.37 23.57 -8.21
CA VAL A 422 -17.76 23.66 -7.74
C VAL A 422 -17.83 23.75 -6.22
N PHE A 423 -17.02 22.97 -5.51
CA PHE A 423 -16.93 23.02 -4.05
C PHE A 423 -16.51 24.42 -3.59
N GLU A 424 -15.45 24.98 -4.17
CA GLU A 424 -14.98 26.33 -3.87
C GLU A 424 -16.03 27.41 -4.22
N LYS A 425 -16.75 27.24 -5.33
CA LYS A 425 -17.81 28.17 -5.75
C LYS A 425 -18.96 28.22 -4.74
N PHE A 426 -19.34 27.09 -4.16
CA PHE A 426 -20.49 27.00 -3.26
C PHE A 426 -20.12 27.14 -1.79
N ASP A 427 -18.87 26.89 -1.39
CA ASP A 427 -18.32 27.29 -0.09
C ASP A 427 -18.02 28.80 -0.06
N ARG A 428 -19.08 29.60 -0.17
CA ARG A 428 -19.03 31.08 -0.27
C ARG A 428 -18.27 31.77 0.86
N ARG A 429 -18.05 31.09 1.99
CA ARG A 429 -17.36 31.62 3.18
C ARG A 429 -16.00 30.97 3.42
N ARG A 430 -15.53 30.08 2.53
CA ARG A 430 -14.28 29.32 2.67
C ARG A 430 -14.17 28.62 4.03
N ARG A 431 -15.29 28.05 4.50
CA ARG A 431 -15.36 27.35 5.79
C ARG A 431 -14.74 25.95 5.71
N GLY A 432 -14.45 25.47 4.51
CA GLY A 432 -13.95 24.13 4.22
C GLY A 432 -15.05 23.08 4.13
N TYR A 433 -16.33 23.47 4.11
CA TYR A 433 -17.47 22.55 4.04
C TYR A 433 -18.72 23.19 3.41
N LEU A 434 -19.59 22.34 2.85
CA LEU A 434 -20.91 22.71 2.36
C LEU A 434 -21.98 22.34 3.40
N ASP A 435 -22.89 23.28 3.67
CA ASP A 435 -24.14 22.97 4.37
C ASP A 435 -25.19 22.34 3.42
N ARG A 436 -26.35 21.94 3.96
CA ARG A 436 -27.38 21.19 3.22
C ARG A 436 -27.85 21.91 1.94
N ALA A 437 -28.05 23.23 2.00
CA ALA A 437 -28.49 24.02 0.85
C ALA A 437 -27.37 24.19 -0.19
N GLN A 438 -26.14 24.43 0.27
CA GLN A 438 -24.96 24.52 -0.58
C GLN A 438 -24.67 23.19 -1.29
N PHE A 439 -24.73 22.07 -0.56
CA PHE A 439 -24.50 20.73 -1.09
C PHE A 439 -25.56 20.34 -2.12
N ARG A 440 -26.84 20.58 -1.84
CA ARG A 440 -27.94 20.34 -2.79
C ARG A 440 -27.71 21.06 -4.11
N THR A 441 -27.30 22.32 -4.05
CA THR A 441 -26.99 23.10 -5.25
C THR A 441 -25.74 22.59 -5.98
N ALA A 442 -24.71 22.17 -5.24
CA ALA A 442 -23.49 21.61 -5.79
C ALA A 442 -23.72 20.26 -6.50
N ILE A 443 -24.48 19.36 -5.89
CA ILE A 443 -24.86 18.06 -6.49
C ILE A 443 -25.70 18.27 -7.74
N GLN A 444 -26.70 19.14 -7.71
CA GLN A 444 -27.52 19.42 -8.89
C GLN A 444 -26.69 19.98 -10.05
N TYR A 445 -25.64 20.76 -9.74
CA TYR A 445 -24.73 21.31 -10.74
C TYR A 445 -23.76 20.28 -11.31
N LEU A 446 -23.30 19.34 -10.48
CA LEU A 446 -22.34 18.30 -10.88
C LEU A 446 -23.01 17.10 -11.55
N VAL A 447 -24.21 16.73 -11.11
CA VAL A 447 -25.01 15.60 -11.59
C VAL A 447 -26.47 16.02 -11.80
N PRO A 448 -26.80 16.72 -12.90
CA PRO A 448 -28.14 17.27 -13.12
C PRO A 448 -29.28 16.24 -13.19
N VAL A 449 -28.93 14.97 -13.42
CA VAL A 449 -29.87 13.83 -13.49
C VAL A 449 -30.39 13.42 -12.11
N VAL A 450 -29.69 13.77 -11.03
CA VAL A 450 -30.15 13.51 -9.67
C VAL A 450 -31.38 14.36 -9.38
N GLU A 451 -32.49 13.71 -9.02
CA GLU A 451 -33.70 14.40 -8.60
C GLU A 451 -33.44 15.21 -7.33
N LYS A 452 -34.03 16.40 -7.24
CA LYS A 452 -33.89 17.28 -6.07
C LYS A 452 -34.25 16.59 -4.76
N THR A 453 -35.20 15.66 -4.79
CA THR A 453 -35.67 14.86 -3.65
C THR A 453 -34.57 13.95 -3.10
N LEU A 454 -33.78 13.32 -3.97
CA LEU A 454 -32.67 12.44 -3.60
C LEU A 454 -31.49 13.18 -2.95
N SER A 455 -31.34 14.49 -3.19
CA SER A 455 -30.23 15.27 -2.64
C SER A 455 -30.16 15.26 -1.11
N VAL A 456 -31.30 15.11 -0.43
CA VAL A 456 -31.38 15.04 1.03
C VAL A 456 -30.84 13.70 1.54
N PHE A 457 -31.17 12.60 0.86
CA PHE A 457 -30.68 11.27 1.18
C PHE A 457 -29.17 11.17 0.94
N ILE A 458 -28.70 11.71 -0.20
CA ILE A 458 -27.27 11.79 -0.51
C ILE A 458 -26.54 12.62 0.55
N PHE A 459 -27.11 13.77 0.96
CA PHE A 459 -26.51 14.59 2.01
C PHE A 459 -26.45 13.85 3.33
N ALA A 460 -27.51 13.13 3.71
CA ALA A 460 -27.55 12.34 4.94
C ALA A 460 -26.48 11.25 4.98
N TYR A 461 -26.32 10.54 3.87
CA TYR A 461 -25.36 9.43 3.73
C TYR A 461 -23.90 9.89 3.81
N PHE A 462 -23.57 11.01 3.17
CA PHE A 462 -22.17 11.49 3.06
C PHE A 462 -21.78 12.58 4.05
N ASN A 463 -22.70 13.08 4.88
CA ASN A 463 -22.33 14.07 5.90
C ASN A 463 -21.75 13.39 7.15
N LYS A 464 -20.87 14.12 7.84
CA LYS A 464 -20.29 13.68 9.12
C LYS A 464 -20.93 14.36 10.32
N ASP A 465 -21.11 15.69 10.25
CA ASP A 465 -21.64 16.53 11.34
C ASP A 465 -22.68 17.54 10.81
N GLY A 466 -23.56 17.09 9.90
CA GLY A 466 -24.44 18.01 9.14
C GLY A 466 -23.67 18.93 8.18
N LYS A 467 -22.44 18.52 7.82
CA LYS A 467 -21.51 19.23 6.94
C LYS A 467 -20.89 18.24 5.97
N VAL A 468 -20.68 18.68 4.73
CA VAL A 468 -20.03 17.88 3.68
C VAL A 468 -18.71 18.55 3.30
N TYR A 469 -17.61 17.84 3.51
CA TYR A 469 -16.27 18.27 3.12
C TYR A 469 -15.95 17.84 1.67
N LEU A 470 -14.88 18.38 1.09
CA LEU A 470 -14.52 18.13 -0.32
C LEU A 470 -14.40 16.63 -0.63
N ASP A 471 -13.78 15.86 0.26
CA ASP A 471 -13.62 14.42 0.08
C ASP A 471 -14.97 13.70 0.11
N ASN A 472 -15.88 14.09 1.01
CA ASN A 472 -17.23 13.53 1.05
C ASN A 472 -18.06 13.90 -0.20
N LEU A 473 -17.86 15.10 -0.76
CA LEU A 473 -18.47 15.47 -2.03
C LEU A 473 -17.91 14.64 -3.19
N ARG A 474 -16.60 14.37 -3.21
CA ARG A 474 -15.98 13.48 -4.21
C ARG A 474 -16.57 12.07 -4.11
N ASP A 475 -16.67 11.53 -2.91
CA ASP A 475 -17.26 10.22 -2.65
C ASP A 475 -18.72 10.16 -3.12
N ALA A 476 -19.51 11.21 -2.83
CA ALA A 476 -20.89 11.31 -3.30
C ALA A 476 -20.98 11.30 -4.83
N ILE A 477 -20.14 12.06 -5.52
CA ILE A 477 -20.15 12.12 -6.99
C ILE A 477 -19.67 10.82 -7.61
N ASP A 478 -18.65 10.18 -7.03
CA ASP A 478 -18.15 8.90 -7.52
C ASP A 478 -19.19 7.80 -7.34
N VAL A 479 -19.92 7.78 -6.23
CA VAL A 479 -21.05 6.86 -6.03
C VAL A 479 -22.17 7.16 -7.03
N LEU A 480 -22.58 8.42 -7.21
CA LEU A 480 -23.67 8.79 -8.13
C LEU A 480 -23.32 8.58 -9.61
N LYS A 481 -22.05 8.57 -9.99
CA LYS A 481 -21.61 8.29 -11.37
C LYS A 481 -21.55 6.80 -11.69
N ASN A 482 -21.42 5.96 -10.66
CA ASN A 482 -21.35 4.51 -10.80
C ASN A 482 -22.74 3.85 -10.74
N HIS A 483 -23.78 4.59 -10.37
CA HIS A 483 -25.18 4.15 -10.34
C HIS A 483 -25.97 5.02 -11.31
N ASN A 484 -26.54 4.41 -12.34
CA ASN A 484 -27.10 5.16 -13.49
C ASN A 484 -28.63 5.27 -13.44
N THR A 485 -29.29 4.69 -12.44
CA THR A 485 -30.74 4.74 -12.30
C THR A 485 -31.20 5.23 -10.92
N PRO A 486 -32.33 5.96 -10.83
CA PRO A 486 -32.92 6.34 -9.55
C PRO A 486 -33.17 5.16 -8.60
N LYS A 487 -33.48 3.98 -9.16
CA LYS A 487 -33.72 2.75 -8.39
C LYS A 487 -32.46 2.22 -7.72
N GLU A 488 -31.33 2.20 -8.43
CA GLU A 488 -30.02 1.81 -7.86
C GLU A 488 -29.60 2.76 -6.73
N ILE A 489 -29.79 4.07 -6.92
CA ILE A 489 -29.51 5.08 -5.91
C ILE A 489 -30.43 4.91 -4.69
N THR A 490 -31.71 4.61 -4.92
CA THR A 490 -32.70 4.35 -3.85
C THR A 490 -32.35 3.08 -3.06
N GLN A 491 -31.85 2.04 -3.73
CA GLN A 491 -31.38 0.81 -3.07
C GLN A 491 -30.21 1.07 -2.13
N LEU A 492 -29.23 1.88 -2.54
CA LEU A 492 -28.11 2.24 -1.64
C LEU A 492 -28.58 2.92 -0.35
N PHE A 493 -29.63 3.75 -0.43
CA PHE A 493 -30.19 4.38 0.76
C PHE A 493 -31.03 3.41 1.58
N PHE A 494 -31.75 2.50 0.94
CA PHE A 494 -32.44 1.44 1.64
C PHE A 494 -31.46 0.60 2.47
N ASP A 495 -30.37 0.13 1.85
CA ASP A 495 -29.34 -0.67 2.49
C ASP A 495 -28.56 0.09 3.59
N TYR A 496 -28.55 1.42 3.53
CA TYR A 496 -27.97 2.27 4.58
C TYR A 496 -28.87 2.40 5.80
N VAL A 497 -30.18 2.39 5.59
CA VAL A 497 -31.16 2.54 6.66
C VAL A 497 -31.45 1.19 7.31
N ASP A 498 -31.49 0.10 6.52
CA ASP A 498 -31.59 -1.29 6.95
C ASP A 498 -30.24 -1.75 7.53
N LEU A 499 -30.03 -1.48 8.83
CA LEU A 499 -28.76 -1.64 9.54
C LEU A 499 -28.46 -3.11 9.83
N ASP A 500 -29.50 -3.92 10.02
CA ASP A 500 -29.36 -5.35 10.26
C ASP A 500 -29.42 -6.20 8.98
N HIS A 501 -29.67 -5.55 7.84
CA HIS A 501 -29.79 -6.15 6.51
C HIS A 501 -30.90 -7.21 6.43
N SER A 502 -31.99 -6.98 7.19
CA SER A 502 -33.17 -7.83 7.19
C SER A 502 -33.95 -7.78 5.87
N GLY A 503 -33.72 -6.76 5.04
CA GLY A 503 -34.46 -6.48 3.82
C GLY A 503 -35.72 -5.63 4.06
N THR A 504 -35.88 -5.10 5.27
CA THR A 504 -36.99 -4.26 5.73
C THR A 504 -36.48 -3.19 6.69
N ILE A 505 -37.10 -2.02 6.72
CA ILE A 505 -36.70 -0.95 7.65
C ILE A 505 -37.64 -0.94 8.85
N GLU A 506 -37.09 -1.13 10.05
CA GLU A 506 -37.80 -1.02 11.33
C GLU A 506 -37.97 0.44 11.79
N PHE A 507 -38.86 0.68 12.76
CA PHE A 507 -39.08 2.04 13.29
C PHE A 507 -37.81 2.65 13.91
N ASP A 508 -37.02 1.86 14.63
CA ASP A 508 -35.78 2.33 15.25
C ASP A 508 -34.72 2.68 14.21
N GLU A 509 -34.63 1.90 13.13
CA GLU A 509 -33.75 2.16 12.00
C GLU A 509 -34.17 3.42 11.23
N PHE A 510 -35.47 3.54 10.98
CA PHE A 510 -36.08 4.72 10.38
C PHE A 510 -35.83 5.98 11.22
N LYS A 511 -35.96 5.87 12.55
CA LYS A 511 -35.73 6.97 13.50
C LYS A 511 -34.31 7.51 13.42
N VAL A 512 -33.30 6.63 13.40
CA VAL A 512 -31.89 7.02 13.25
C VAL A 512 -31.67 7.80 11.95
N PHE A 513 -32.27 7.34 10.86
CA PHE A 513 -32.18 7.99 9.56
C PHE A 513 -32.90 9.35 9.52
N ALA A 514 -34.16 9.39 9.98
CA ALA A 514 -35.00 10.58 9.94
C ALA A 514 -34.47 11.72 10.83
N GLN A 515 -33.86 11.40 11.97
CA GLN A 515 -33.18 12.37 12.82
C GLN A 515 -31.90 12.93 12.15
N LYS A 516 -31.09 12.07 11.51
CA LYS A 516 -29.87 12.50 10.79
C LYS A 516 -30.15 13.36 9.55
N THR A 517 -31.30 13.14 8.90
CA THR A 517 -31.72 13.87 7.69
C THR A 517 -32.48 15.16 8.02
N GLY A 518 -32.88 15.34 9.27
CA GLY A 518 -33.79 16.41 9.70
C GLY A 518 -35.13 16.33 8.98
N LEU A 519 -35.64 15.12 8.73
CA LEU A 519 -36.96 14.87 8.14
C LEU A 519 -38.09 15.03 9.16
N ALA A 520 -37.79 14.81 10.45
CA ALA A 520 -38.68 15.07 11.57
C ALA A 520 -37.84 15.40 12.81
N THR A 521 -38.37 16.26 13.68
CA THR A 521 -37.64 16.79 14.85
C THR A 521 -38.21 16.35 16.19
N ASP A 522 -39.40 15.76 16.21
CA ASP A 522 -40.02 15.17 17.39
C ASP A 522 -40.57 13.76 17.08
N ASP A 523 -40.84 13.00 18.14
CA ASP A 523 -41.23 11.59 18.05
C ASP A 523 -42.64 11.42 17.44
N GLU A 524 -43.52 12.42 17.56
CA GLU A 524 -44.88 12.37 17.00
C GLU A 524 -44.85 12.52 15.48
N ASP A 525 -44.05 13.45 14.94
CA ASP A 525 -43.83 13.58 13.49
C ASP A 525 -43.14 12.36 12.89
N LEU A 526 -42.23 11.72 13.63
CA LEU A 526 -41.53 10.48 13.21
C LEU A 526 -42.50 9.31 13.08
N GLU A 527 -43.36 9.08 14.08
CA GLU A 527 -44.38 8.04 14.05
C GLU A 527 -45.39 8.28 12.93
N ASN A 528 -45.84 9.52 12.76
CA ASN A 528 -46.75 9.89 11.68
C ASN A 528 -46.12 9.68 10.29
N LEU A 529 -44.84 10.00 10.12
CA LEU A 529 -44.12 9.79 8.86
C LEU A 529 -43.91 8.30 8.59
N PHE A 530 -43.53 7.51 9.59
CA PHE A 530 -43.36 6.06 9.45
C PHE A 530 -44.69 5.37 9.09
N GLN A 531 -45.77 5.65 9.83
CA GLN A 531 -47.10 5.08 9.59
C GLN A 531 -47.70 5.48 8.25
N LYS A 532 -47.36 6.66 7.73
CA LYS A 532 -47.79 7.10 6.39
C LYS A 532 -47.26 6.20 5.28
N TYR A 533 -46.09 5.61 5.45
CA TYR A 533 -45.42 4.79 4.42
C TYR A 533 -45.48 3.29 4.70
N ASP A 534 -45.69 2.88 5.96
CA ASP A 534 -46.15 1.53 6.34
C ASP A 534 -47.66 1.35 6.01
N VAL A 535 -47.97 1.38 4.72
CA VAL A 535 -49.35 1.33 4.20
C VAL A 535 -50.07 0.02 4.56
N ASP A 536 -49.33 -1.07 4.71
CA ASP A 536 -49.85 -2.39 5.06
C ASP A 536 -49.85 -2.68 6.57
N LYS A 537 -49.41 -1.72 7.41
CA LYS A 537 -49.39 -1.78 8.88
C LYS A 537 -48.62 -2.97 9.42
N THR A 538 -47.52 -3.28 8.77
CA THR A 538 -46.65 -4.40 9.15
C THR A 538 -45.68 -4.01 10.27
N ASN A 539 -45.58 -2.71 10.60
CA ASN A 539 -44.52 -2.08 11.39
C ASN A 539 -43.13 -2.13 10.73
N PHE A 540 -43.08 -2.41 9.42
CA PHE A 540 -41.86 -2.45 8.63
C PHE A 540 -42.06 -1.66 7.34
N VAL A 541 -41.01 -1.01 6.85
CA VAL A 541 -41.02 -0.35 5.54
C VAL A 541 -40.23 -1.20 4.56
N SER A 542 -40.92 -1.83 3.62
CA SER A 542 -40.30 -2.57 2.52
C SER A 542 -39.63 -1.65 1.50
N PHE A 543 -38.73 -2.18 0.66
CA PHE A 543 -38.10 -1.41 -0.41
C PHE A 543 -39.10 -0.68 -1.33
N GLN A 544 -40.24 -1.31 -1.64
CA GLN A 544 -41.27 -0.68 -2.49
C GLN A 544 -41.98 0.49 -1.79
N GLN A 545 -42.16 0.42 -0.48
CA GLN A 545 -42.73 1.51 0.32
C GLN A 545 -41.70 2.63 0.49
N PHE A 546 -40.44 2.29 0.73
CA PHE A 546 -39.33 3.24 0.79
C PHE A 546 -39.14 3.99 -0.54
N GLU A 547 -39.23 3.30 -1.68
CA GLU A 547 -39.16 3.91 -3.00
C GLU A 547 -40.29 4.95 -3.22
N LYS A 548 -41.53 4.61 -2.81
CA LYS A 548 -42.66 5.55 -2.83
C LYS A 548 -42.47 6.73 -1.87
N MET A 549 -41.86 6.50 -0.71
CA MET A 549 -41.50 7.56 0.22
C MET A 549 -40.55 8.56 -0.43
N VAL A 550 -39.44 8.07 -0.98
CA VAL A 550 -38.42 8.89 -1.66
C VAL A 550 -39.02 9.73 -2.79
N GLN A 551 -39.96 9.18 -3.56
CA GLN A 551 -40.63 9.87 -4.67
C GLN A 551 -41.68 10.91 -4.22
N SER A 552 -42.28 10.73 -3.05
CA SER A 552 -43.40 11.56 -2.55
C SER A 552 -42.97 12.68 -1.60
N LEU A 553 -41.72 12.68 -1.13
CA LEU A 553 -41.14 13.74 -0.31
C LEU A 553 -41.01 15.04 -1.12
N LYS A 554 -42.05 15.88 -1.07
CA LYS A 554 -41.99 17.27 -1.53
C LYS A 554 -41.44 18.12 -0.37
N PHE A 555 -40.26 18.70 -0.55
CA PHE A 555 -39.74 19.71 0.36
C PHE A 555 -40.35 21.07 -0.02
N GLU A 556 -40.99 21.75 0.94
CA GLU A 556 -41.32 23.17 0.80
C GLU A 556 -40.02 23.99 0.67
N GLU A 557 -40.05 25.02 -0.18
CA GLU A 557 -38.87 25.77 -0.67
C GLU A 557 -38.11 26.56 0.39
#